data_AF-A0A7C9EHQ4-F1
#
_entry.id   AF-A0A7C9EHQ4-F1
#
_cell.length_a   1.000
_cell.length_b   1.000
_cell.length_c   1.000
_cell.angle_alpha   90.00
_cell.angle_beta   90.00
_cell.angle_gamma   90.00
#
_symmetry.space_group_name_H-M   'P 1'
#
loop_
_entity.id
_entity.type
_entity.pdbx_description
1 polymer ?
#
loop_
_entity_poly.entity_id
_entity_poly.type
_entity_poly.pdbx_seq_one_letter_code
_entity_poly.pdbx_strand_id
1 'polypeptide(L)'
;PIEPDTLPSGHKVDSSMQIVFSMYAMGRMKSLWGEDCHEFKPERWILDTGKIRYEPSHKFLAFNSGPRTCLGKNMSLTMMKAATIAIISRFHIEPVQAHPVVP
;
A
#
# COMPACT_ATOMS: atom_id res chain seq x y z
N PRO A 1 9.67 -11.74 -18.33
CA PRO A 1 9.29 -13.17 -18.20
C PRO A 1 10.47 -14.04 -18.63
N ILE A 2 10.66 -15.24 -18.08
CA ILE A 2 11.74 -16.13 -18.59
C ILE A 2 11.35 -16.66 -19.98
N GLU A 3 10.05 -16.89 -20.21
CA GLU A 3 9.46 -17.26 -21.48
C GLU A 3 8.42 -16.22 -21.92
N PRO A 4 8.21 -16.01 -23.23
CA PRO A 4 7.15 -15.12 -23.72
C PRO A 4 5.77 -15.52 -23.19
N ASP A 5 4.96 -14.54 -22.81
CA ASP A 5 3.64 -14.76 -22.24
C ASP A 5 2.64 -13.73 -22.79
N THR A 6 1.35 -14.02 -22.68
CA THR A 6 0.26 -13.10 -23.02
C THR A 6 -0.52 -12.77 -21.75
N LEU A 7 -0.48 -11.51 -21.33
CA LEU A 7 -1.19 -11.05 -20.14
C LEU A 7 -2.71 -11.22 -20.34
N PRO A 8 -3.51 -11.26 -19.24
CA PRO A 8 -4.98 -11.30 -19.34
C PRO A 8 -5.59 -10.14 -20.15
N SER A 9 -4.86 -9.05 -20.33
CA SER A 9 -5.24 -7.91 -21.16
C SER A 9 -4.97 -8.11 -22.66
N GLY A 10 -4.41 -9.25 -23.09
CA GLY A 10 -4.03 -9.56 -24.46
C GLY A 10 -2.64 -9.05 -24.88
N HIS A 11 -1.96 -8.27 -24.03
CA HIS A 11 -0.63 -7.76 -24.31
C HIS A 11 0.42 -8.88 -24.23
N LYS A 12 1.25 -8.99 -25.28
CA LYS A 12 2.39 -9.93 -25.31
C LYS A 12 3.57 -9.34 -24.57
N VAL A 13 4.22 -10.14 -23.75
CA VAL A 13 5.43 -9.78 -23.01
C VAL A 13 6.53 -10.80 -23.29
N ASP A 14 7.75 -10.35 -23.53
CA ASP A 14 8.91 -11.22 -23.76
C ASP A 14 10.01 -11.00 -22.71
N SER A 15 11.10 -11.76 -22.83
CA SER A 15 12.20 -11.76 -21.87
C SER A 15 13.05 -10.49 -21.87
N SER A 16 12.99 -9.68 -22.92
CA SER A 16 13.68 -8.39 -23.02
C SER A 16 12.88 -7.23 -22.39
N MET A 17 11.59 -7.43 -22.13
CA MET A 17 10.72 -6.39 -21.62
C MET A 17 10.85 -6.19 -20.11
N GLN A 18 10.93 -4.92 -19.69
CA GLN A 18 10.79 -4.52 -18.30
C GLN A 18 9.32 -4.22 -17.97
N ILE A 19 8.83 -4.81 -16.88
CA ILE A 19 7.49 -4.56 -16.36
C ILE A 19 7.63 -3.69 -15.11
N VAL A 20 6.99 -2.52 -15.13
CA VAL A 20 7.06 -1.54 -14.04
C VAL A 20 5.65 -1.25 -13.52
N PHE A 21 5.49 -1.23 -12.20
CA PHE A 21 4.25 -0.87 -11.54
C PHE A 21 4.43 0.48 -10.82
N SER A 22 3.56 1.44 -11.11
CA SER A 22 3.50 2.68 -10.33
C SER A 22 2.70 2.43 -9.06
N MET A 23 3.38 2.03 -7.98
CA MET A 23 2.76 1.84 -6.67
C MET A 23 2.06 3.11 -6.17
N TYR A 24 2.63 4.28 -6.46
CA TYR A 24 2.04 5.57 -6.10
C TYR A 24 0.68 5.79 -6.78
N ALA A 25 0.59 5.53 -8.09
CA ALA A 25 -0.64 5.66 -8.84
C ALA A 25 -1.66 4.61 -8.38
N MET A 26 -1.26 3.34 -8.27
CA MET A 26 -2.13 2.26 -7.80
C MET A 26 -2.75 2.56 -6.43
N GLY A 27 -2.00 3.16 -5.51
CA GLY A 27 -2.51 3.58 -4.20
C GLY A 27 -3.56 4.71 -4.23
N ARG A 28 -3.77 5.34 -5.39
CA ARG A 28 -4.66 6.51 -5.60
C ARG A 28 -5.62 6.33 -6.77
N MET A 29 -5.74 5.12 -7.32
CA MET A 29 -6.67 4.84 -8.41
C MET A 29 -8.09 4.65 -7.87
N LYS A 30 -9.05 5.43 -8.39
CA LYS A 30 -10.48 5.30 -8.08
C LYS A 30 -11.03 3.90 -8.35
N SER A 31 -10.56 3.24 -9.41
CA SER A 31 -10.99 1.87 -9.74
C SER A 31 -10.57 0.83 -8.70
N LEU A 32 -9.53 1.10 -7.89
CA LEU A 32 -9.09 0.21 -6.82
C LEU A 32 -9.65 0.62 -5.46
N TRP A 33 -9.71 1.93 -5.19
CA TRP A 33 -9.98 2.46 -3.85
C TRP A 33 -11.29 3.24 -3.73
N GLY A 34 -12.06 3.40 -4.80
CA GLY A 34 -13.28 4.20 -4.81
C GLY A 34 -13.00 5.71 -4.92
N GLU A 35 -14.06 6.52 -4.84
CA GLU A 35 -13.96 7.98 -4.99
C GLU A 35 -13.11 8.64 -3.90
N ASP A 36 -13.08 8.07 -2.70
CA ASP A 36 -12.31 8.52 -1.53
C ASP A 36 -10.83 8.05 -1.56
N CYS A 37 -10.30 7.70 -2.73
CA CYS A 37 -8.92 7.20 -2.91
C CYS A 37 -7.81 8.20 -2.51
N HIS A 38 -8.14 9.48 -2.41
CA HIS A 38 -7.22 10.53 -1.98
C HIS A 38 -7.37 10.90 -0.49
N GLU A 39 -8.34 10.33 0.21
CA GLU A 39 -8.60 10.61 1.61
C GLU A 39 -7.80 9.70 2.55
N PHE A 40 -7.30 10.25 3.65
CA PHE A 40 -6.76 9.46 4.74
C PHE A 40 -7.93 8.90 5.58
N LYS A 41 -8.32 7.65 5.27
CA LYS A 41 -9.49 6.98 5.88
C LYS A 41 -9.10 5.62 6.51
N PRO A 42 -8.62 5.60 7.76
CA PRO A 42 -8.24 4.36 8.46
C PRO A 42 -9.36 3.32 8.55
N GLU A 43 -10.61 3.77 8.64
CA GLU A 43 -11.83 2.95 8.73
C GLU A 43 -11.97 2.04 7.50
N ARG A 44 -11.35 2.41 6.37
CA ARG A 44 -11.25 1.55 5.19
C ARG A 44 -10.71 0.16 5.55
N TRP A 45 -9.84 0.04 6.53
CA TRP A 45 -9.20 -1.25 6.86
C TRP A 45 -9.97 -2.06 7.90
N ILE A 46 -11.15 -1.61 8.30
CA ILE A 46 -11.94 -2.18 9.40
C ILE A 46 -13.31 -2.55 8.85
N LEU A 47 -13.74 -3.79 9.07
CA LEU A 47 -15.10 -4.25 8.75
C LEU A 47 -16.08 -3.74 9.81
N ASP A 48 -17.37 -3.68 9.47
CA ASP A 48 -18.44 -3.29 10.43
C ASP A 48 -18.47 -4.16 11.70
N THR A 49 -17.90 -5.37 11.62
CA THR A 49 -17.72 -6.30 12.75
C THR A 49 -16.55 -5.93 13.68
N GLY A 50 -15.80 -4.86 13.38
CA GLY A 50 -14.58 -4.46 14.08
C GLY A 50 -13.33 -5.28 13.69
N LYS A 51 -13.46 -6.28 12.82
CA LYS A 51 -12.34 -7.10 12.34
C LYS A 51 -11.54 -6.36 11.27
N ILE A 52 -10.25 -6.66 11.16
CA ILE A 52 -9.40 -6.13 10.09
C ILE A 52 -9.84 -6.71 8.76
N ARG A 53 -10.06 -5.84 7.77
CA ARG A 53 -10.35 -6.22 6.40
C ARG A 53 -9.10 -6.81 5.75
N TYR A 54 -9.22 -8.01 5.19
CA TYR A 54 -8.17 -8.56 4.34
C TYR A 54 -8.15 -7.82 3.00
N GLU A 55 -6.96 -7.36 2.60
CA GLU A 55 -6.74 -6.76 1.29
C GLU A 55 -5.66 -7.55 0.54
N PRO A 56 -5.92 -8.02 -0.69
CA PRO A 56 -4.92 -8.76 -1.46
C PRO A 56 -3.68 -7.92 -1.73
N SER A 57 -2.49 -8.54 -1.66
CA SER A 57 -1.20 -7.84 -1.87
C SER A 57 -1.03 -7.27 -3.27
N HIS A 58 -1.68 -7.83 -4.29
CA HIS A 58 -1.66 -7.27 -5.64
C HIS A 58 -2.49 -5.97 -5.77
N LYS A 59 -3.45 -5.75 -4.88
CA LYS A 59 -4.21 -4.48 -4.78
C LYS A 59 -3.50 -3.48 -3.88
N PHE A 60 -2.99 -3.93 -2.72
CA PHE A 60 -2.15 -3.12 -1.83
C PHE A 60 -0.66 -3.49 -1.95
N LEU A 61 -0.01 -2.97 -2.98
CA LEU A 61 1.33 -3.39 -3.42
C LEU A 61 2.49 -2.77 -2.63
N ALA A 62 2.26 -2.19 -1.45
CA ALA A 62 3.29 -1.50 -0.65
C ALA A 62 4.51 -2.37 -0.28
N PHE A 63 4.34 -3.69 -0.27
CA PHE A 63 5.41 -4.67 -0.04
C PHE A 63 5.59 -5.64 -1.21
N ASN A 64 5.20 -5.25 -2.43
CA ASN A 64 5.09 -6.14 -3.60
C ASN A 64 4.15 -7.34 -3.36
N SER A 65 4.10 -8.25 -4.33
CA SER A 65 3.27 -9.45 -4.30
C SER A 65 3.99 -10.65 -4.92
N GLY A 66 3.47 -11.85 -4.66
CA GLY A 66 3.96 -13.09 -5.22
C GLY A 66 5.41 -13.42 -4.83
N PRO A 67 6.18 -14.08 -5.71
CA PRO A 67 7.58 -14.48 -5.45
C PRO A 67 8.54 -13.32 -5.18
N ARG A 68 8.13 -12.08 -5.48
CA ARG A 68 8.92 -10.85 -5.26
C ARG A 68 8.40 -10.02 -4.08
N THR A 69 7.58 -10.61 -3.22
CA THR A 69 7.14 -9.96 -1.97
C THR A 69 8.35 -9.58 -1.11
N CYS A 70 8.33 -8.39 -0.52
CA CYS A 70 9.39 -7.90 0.34
C CYS A 70 9.58 -8.82 1.55
N LEU A 71 10.80 -9.38 1.69
CA LEU A 71 11.18 -10.24 2.81
C LEU A 71 11.06 -9.53 4.17
N GLY A 72 11.25 -8.21 4.18
CA GLY A 72 11.15 -7.38 5.38
C GLY A 72 9.73 -7.06 5.83
N LYS A 73 8.68 -7.42 5.07
CA LYS A 73 7.28 -6.99 5.31
C LYS A 73 6.85 -7.17 6.78
N ASN A 74 7.01 -8.37 7.32
CA ASN A 74 6.54 -8.69 8.66
C ASN A 74 7.35 -7.95 9.74
N MET A 75 8.67 -7.88 9.56
CA MET A 75 9.56 -7.15 10.47
C MET A 75 9.22 -5.65 10.47
N SER A 76 9.08 -5.03 9.30
CA SER A 76 8.71 -3.62 9.16
C SER A 76 7.36 -3.31 9.83
N LEU A 77 6.34 -4.13 9.59
CA LEU A 77 5.02 -3.94 10.22
C LEU A 77 5.09 -4.05 11.75
N THR A 78 5.87 -4.99 12.28
CA THR A 78 6.08 -5.13 13.73
C THR A 78 6.79 -3.90 14.30
N MET A 79 7.87 -3.45 13.67
CA MET A 79 8.63 -2.27 14.12
C MET A 79 7.80 -0.99 14.04
N MET A 80 7.05 -0.77 12.95
CA MET A 80 6.18 0.40 12.82
C MET A 80 5.10 0.43 13.90
N LYS A 81 4.48 -0.72 14.22
CA LYS A 81 3.52 -0.81 15.32
C LYS A 81 4.15 -0.48 16.66
N ALA A 82 5.31 -1.08 16.96
CA ALA A 82 6.02 -0.84 18.22
C ALA A 82 6.40 0.64 18.40
N ALA A 83 6.97 1.25 17.36
CA ALA A 83 7.32 2.68 17.36
C ALA A 83 6.09 3.57 17.52
N THR A 84 5.02 3.29 16.76
CA THR A 84 3.77 4.06 16.84
C THR A 84 3.19 3.99 18.25
N ILE A 85 3.07 2.79 18.83
CA ILE A 85 2.56 2.58 20.20
C ILE A 85 3.42 3.34 21.22
N ALA A 86 4.75 3.25 21.12
CA ALA A 86 5.66 3.93 22.04
C ALA A 86 5.47 5.45 22.03
N ILE A 87 5.15 6.03 20.87
CA ILE A 87 4.90 7.47 20.72
C ILE A 87 3.49 7.83 21.23
N ILE A 88 2.44 7.22 20.67
CA ILE A 88 1.05 7.63 20.95
C ILE A 88 0.60 7.35 22.39
N SER A 89 1.24 6.41 23.08
CA SER A 89 0.89 6.08 24.48
C SER A 89 1.51 7.04 25.50
N ARG A 90 2.51 7.84 25.11
CA ARG A 90 3.32 8.65 26.03
C ARG A 90 3.27 10.14 25.73
N PHE A 91 2.93 10.51 24.50
CA PHE A 91 2.98 11.89 24.04
C PHE A 91 1.65 12.31 23.42
N HIS A 92 1.26 13.55 23.67
CA HIS A 92 0.25 14.25 22.88
C HIS A 92 0.97 15.01 21.76
N ILE A 93 0.57 14.79 20.51
CA ILE A 93 1.23 15.36 19.34
C ILE A 93 0.30 16.40 18.72
N GLU A 94 0.80 17.63 18.62
CA GLU A 94 0.10 18.74 17.98
C GLU A 94 0.92 19.28 16.81
N PRO A 95 0.27 19.69 15.70
CA PRO A 95 0.97 20.32 14.60
C PRO A 95 1.54 21.68 15.03
N VAL A 96 2.71 22.02 14.49
CA VAL A 96 3.29 23.35 14.71
C VAL A 96 2.41 24.41 14.05
N GLN A 97 2.05 25.44 14.81
CA GLN A 97 1.17 26.50 14.32
C GLN A 97 1.75 27.20 13.09
N ALA A 98 0.89 27.43 12.09
CA ALA A 98 1.22 28.10 10.83
C ALA A 98 2.35 27.43 10.01
N HIS A 99 2.61 26.14 10.21
CA HIS A 99 3.52 25.40 9.35
C HIS A 99 2.92 25.25 7.93
N PRO A 100 3.61 25.70 6.85
CA PRO A 100 3.10 25.56 5.50
C PRO A 100 3.10 24.08 5.09
N VAL A 101 1.91 23.53 4.83
CA VAL A 101 1.77 22.18 4.28
C VAL A 101 1.88 22.28 2.76
N VAL A 102 2.99 21.81 2.22
CA VAL A 102 3.24 21.72 0.77
C VAL A 102 3.28 20.25 0.33
N PRO A 103 2.72 19.90 -0.85
CA PRO A 103 2.87 18.58 -1.46
C PRO A 103 4.31 18.23 -1.84
#